data_AF-M6CI97-F1
#
_entry.id   AF-M6CI97-F1
#
_cell.length_a   1.000
_cell.length_b   1.000
_cell.length_c   1.000
_cell.angle_alpha   90.00
_cell.angle_beta   90.00
_cell.angle_gamma   90.00
#
_symmetry.space_group_name_H-M   'P 1'
#
loop_
_entity.id
_entity.type
_entity.pdbx_description
1 polymer ?
#
loop_
_entity_poly.entity_id
_entity_poly.type
_entity_poly.pdbx_seq_one_letter_code
_entity_poly.pdbx_strand_id
1 'polypeptide(L)'
;MFKNTLIFFSIVFILFCKKEIHTLEYDRSKLPSNKDKLDIVELYQVLPFEVFYKHEIPLEQKELILSRKANFDEMSIEQTWGNHTINKTNGFLSIGKPGMMGSDYKVEFAVWRKPGNSSIVGINSTYGFQRNSLLSFYEFKFNEWSDVTNQIFPGLQQSEFYKLNRSGLEQESIKKIKEILYYCELPEKGFTITCALYGDYLEHLGDSQIYNISFDWKNEKFEKRLQKNSDL
;
A
#
# COMPACT_ATOMS: atom_id res chain seq x y z
N MET A 1 -12.48 -40.94 43.20
CA MET A 1 -11.22 -40.36 42.68
C MET A 1 -11.32 -40.25 41.17
N PHE A 2 -10.71 -39.21 40.57
CA PHE A 2 -10.69 -38.88 39.13
C PHE A 2 -11.94 -38.21 38.53
N LYS A 3 -12.20 -36.95 38.91
CA LYS A 3 -13.03 -36.03 38.09
C LYS A 3 -12.46 -34.62 37.90
N ASN A 4 -11.33 -34.29 38.54
CA ASN A 4 -10.78 -32.93 38.50
C ASN A 4 -9.54 -32.76 37.59
N THR A 5 -9.06 -33.82 36.95
CA THR A 5 -7.82 -33.77 36.16
C THR A 5 -8.04 -33.46 34.68
N LEU A 6 -9.28 -33.60 34.15
CA LEU A 6 -9.55 -33.41 32.72
C LEU A 6 -9.78 -31.94 32.32
N ILE A 7 -10.20 -31.06 33.24
CA ILE A 7 -10.55 -29.67 32.92
C ILE A 7 -9.30 -28.79 32.80
N PHE A 8 -8.20 -29.14 33.48
CA PHE A 8 -6.95 -28.38 33.41
C PHE A 8 -6.19 -28.54 32.08
N PHE A 9 -6.36 -29.68 31.38
CA PHE A 9 -5.71 -29.89 30.08
C PHE A 9 -6.41 -29.17 28.92
N SER A 10 -7.72 -28.92 29.01
CA SER A 10 -8.46 -28.17 27.98
C SER A 10 -8.22 -26.66 28.03
N ILE A 11 -7.85 -26.11 29.19
CA ILE A 11 -7.55 -24.67 29.33
C ILE A 11 -6.13 -24.34 28.83
N VAL A 12 -5.20 -25.29 28.91
CA VAL A 12 -3.82 -25.09 28.40
C VAL A 12 -3.76 -25.10 26.87
N PHE A 13 -4.64 -25.85 26.18
CA PHE A 13 -4.65 -25.90 24.72
C PHE A 13 -5.30 -24.68 24.03
N ILE A 14 -6.16 -23.94 24.73
CA ILE A 14 -6.79 -22.72 24.17
C ILE A 14 -5.81 -21.52 24.22
N LEU A 15 -4.78 -21.55 25.07
CA LEU A 15 -3.80 -20.47 25.20
C LEU A 15 -2.72 -20.46 24.10
N PHE A 16 -2.56 -21.55 23.34
CA PHE A 16 -1.51 -21.68 22.31
C PHE A 16 -2.01 -21.69 20.87
N CYS A 17 -3.23 -21.21 20.63
CA CYS A 17 -3.68 -20.83 19.27
C CYS A 17 -3.37 -19.36 18.96
N LYS A 18 -2.29 -18.79 19.50
CA LYS A 18 -1.72 -17.56 18.92
C LYS A 18 -1.03 -17.98 17.63
N LYS A 19 -1.68 -17.69 16.50
CA LYS A 19 -1.03 -17.70 15.18
C LYS A 19 0.28 -16.94 15.33
N GLU A 20 1.40 -17.65 15.24
CA GLU A 20 2.72 -17.06 15.35
C GLU A 20 2.85 -16.06 14.20
N ILE A 21 2.87 -14.77 14.53
CA ILE A 21 3.01 -13.72 13.53
C ILE A 21 4.49 -13.74 13.15
N HIS A 22 4.77 -14.26 11.96
CA HIS A 22 6.14 -14.31 11.44
C HIS A 22 6.71 -12.89 11.40
N THR A 23 7.79 -12.67 12.15
CA THR A 23 8.50 -11.39 12.17
C THR A 23 9.37 -11.27 10.93
N LEU A 24 9.33 -10.12 10.28
CA LEU A 24 10.05 -9.89 9.02
C LEU A 24 11.46 -9.34 9.25
N GLU A 25 12.43 -9.81 8.47
CA GLU A 25 13.82 -9.40 8.57
C GLU A 25 14.08 -8.01 7.97
N TYR A 26 14.94 -7.24 8.62
CA TYR A 26 15.40 -5.91 8.20
C TYR A 26 16.78 -5.60 8.79
N ASP A 27 17.42 -4.54 8.30
CA ASP A 27 18.70 -4.07 8.81
C ASP A 27 18.55 -3.39 10.19
N ARG A 28 18.66 -4.18 11.26
CA ARG A 28 18.58 -3.70 12.65
C ARG A 28 19.67 -2.70 13.02
N SER A 29 20.79 -2.67 12.28
CA SER A 29 21.89 -1.71 12.55
C SER A 29 21.48 -0.27 12.24
N LYS A 30 20.44 -0.08 11.40
CA LYS A 30 19.89 1.23 11.04
C LYS A 30 18.83 1.73 12.00
N LEU A 31 18.49 0.95 13.04
CA LEU A 31 17.52 1.36 14.04
C LEU A 31 18.10 2.46 14.93
N PRO A 32 17.49 3.66 15.00
CA PRO A 32 18.04 4.76 15.78
C PRO A 32 17.96 4.47 17.29
N SER A 33 18.77 5.19 18.06
CA SER A 33 18.83 5.03 19.52
C SER A 33 17.53 5.47 20.20
N ASN A 34 16.89 6.54 19.72
CA ASN A 34 15.56 6.94 20.15
C ASN A 34 14.51 6.22 19.30
N LYS A 35 13.67 5.41 19.95
CA LYS A 35 12.69 4.53 19.30
C LYS A 35 11.25 4.89 19.63
N ASP A 36 11.04 5.95 20.42
CA ASP A 36 9.71 6.28 20.93
C ASP A 36 8.78 6.72 19.80
N LYS A 37 9.31 7.40 18.78
CA LYS A 37 8.55 7.83 17.61
C LYS A 37 9.45 8.03 16.38
N LEU A 38 9.68 6.94 15.64
CA LEU A 38 10.41 6.99 14.37
C LEU A 38 9.65 7.79 13.32
N ASP A 39 10.27 8.74 12.62
CA ASP A 39 9.66 9.42 11.47
C ASP A 39 9.57 8.50 10.23
N ILE A 40 8.93 8.96 9.14
CA ILE A 40 8.77 8.13 7.93
C ILE A 40 10.10 7.78 7.24
N VAL A 41 11.11 8.65 7.32
CA VAL A 41 12.44 8.39 6.76
C VAL A 41 13.16 7.35 7.61
N GLU A 42 13.09 7.47 8.94
CA GLU A 42 13.64 6.47 9.85
C GLU A 42 12.98 5.10 9.67
N LEU A 43 11.64 5.07 9.56
CA LEU A 43 10.89 3.84 9.27
C LEU A 43 11.30 3.25 7.92
N TYR A 44 11.47 4.07 6.88
CA TYR A 44 11.95 3.63 5.56
C TYR A 44 13.32 2.94 5.63
N GLN A 45 14.25 3.47 6.44
CA GLN A 45 15.59 2.87 6.59
C GLN A 45 15.57 1.47 7.19
N VAL A 46 14.58 1.19 8.03
CA VAL A 46 14.41 -0.09 8.72
C VAL A 46 13.26 -0.93 8.17
N LEU A 47 12.70 -0.62 7.00
CA LEU A 47 11.66 -1.45 6.38
C LEU A 47 12.16 -2.90 6.14
N PRO A 48 11.25 -3.89 6.19
CA PRO A 48 11.59 -5.27 5.84
C PRO A 48 12.22 -5.40 4.45
N PHE A 49 13.20 -6.30 4.30
CA PHE A 49 13.84 -6.52 2.99
C PHE A 49 12.84 -6.92 1.91
N GLU A 50 11.83 -7.72 2.26
CA GLU A 50 10.77 -8.15 1.35
C GLU A 50 9.98 -6.99 0.73
N VAL A 51 9.86 -5.84 1.41
CA VAL A 51 9.17 -4.67 0.88
C VAL A 51 9.87 -4.15 -0.37
N PHE A 52 11.20 -4.10 -0.35
CA PHE A 52 11.99 -3.62 -1.47
C PHE A 52 11.83 -4.52 -2.69
N TYR A 53 11.82 -5.84 -2.49
CA TYR A 53 11.57 -6.79 -3.57
C TYR A 53 10.13 -6.72 -4.10
N LYS A 54 9.14 -6.67 -3.20
CA LYS A 54 7.71 -6.64 -3.55
C LYS A 54 7.30 -5.38 -4.31
N HIS A 55 7.90 -4.24 -3.98
CA HIS A 55 7.63 -2.95 -4.61
C HIS A 55 8.74 -2.52 -5.58
N GLU A 56 9.56 -3.47 -6.07
CA GLU A 56 10.59 -3.27 -7.10
C GLU A 56 11.55 -2.10 -6.81
N ILE A 57 11.81 -1.82 -5.53
CA ILE A 57 12.77 -0.82 -5.08
C ILE A 57 14.14 -1.51 -4.98
N PRO A 58 15.20 -0.99 -5.64
CA PRO A 58 16.52 -1.56 -5.49
C PRO A 58 17.05 -1.36 -4.06
N LEU A 59 17.14 -2.44 -3.29
CA LEU A 59 17.50 -2.43 -1.87
C LEU A 59 18.87 -1.76 -1.65
N GLU A 60 19.84 -2.04 -2.52
CA GLU A 60 21.19 -1.50 -2.49
C GLU A 60 21.23 0.02 -2.73
N GLN A 61 20.18 0.58 -3.33
CA GLN A 61 20.08 2.01 -3.63
C GLN A 61 19.22 2.77 -2.62
N LYS A 62 18.60 2.10 -1.63
CA LYS A 62 17.60 2.71 -0.73
C LYS A 62 18.04 4.05 -0.13
N GLU A 63 19.30 4.16 0.30
CA GLU A 63 19.85 5.39 0.89
C GLU A 63 20.13 6.46 -0.15
N LEU A 64 20.62 6.05 -1.33
CA LEU A 64 20.94 6.94 -2.43
C LEU A 64 19.67 7.59 -3.02
N ILE A 65 18.54 6.88 -3.04
CA ILE A 65 17.26 7.37 -3.57
C ILE A 65 16.83 8.68 -2.89
N LEU A 66 17.06 8.81 -1.58
CA LEU A 66 16.65 9.99 -0.81
C LEU A 66 17.64 11.16 -0.89
N SER A 67 18.79 10.98 -1.54
CA SER A 67 19.88 11.97 -1.56
C SER A 67 20.32 12.39 -2.96
N ARG A 68 19.98 11.62 -3.99
CA ARG A 68 20.31 11.95 -5.38
C ARG A 68 19.11 12.44 -6.16
N LYS A 69 19.37 13.10 -7.29
CA LYS A 69 18.34 13.45 -8.27
C LYS A 69 18.03 12.25 -9.16
N ALA A 70 16.77 12.12 -9.55
CA ALA A 70 16.38 11.18 -10.58
C ALA A 70 16.95 11.62 -11.93
N ASN A 71 17.19 10.64 -12.82
CA ASN A 71 17.63 10.89 -14.18
C ASN A 71 17.06 9.85 -15.14
N PHE A 72 16.84 10.25 -16.38
CA PHE A 72 16.58 9.35 -17.49
C PHE A 72 17.60 9.65 -18.58
N ASP A 73 18.45 8.68 -18.91
CA ASP A 73 19.37 8.79 -20.03
C ASP A 73 18.73 8.19 -21.27
N GLU A 74 18.35 9.04 -22.22
CA GLU A 74 17.69 8.64 -23.46
C GLU A 74 18.58 7.78 -24.36
N MET A 75 19.92 7.92 -24.27
CA MET A 75 20.84 7.18 -25.13
C MET A 75 21.00 5.71 -24.71
N SER A 76 21.01 5.46 -23.40
CA SER A 76 21.17 4.13 -22.81
C SER A 76 19.85 3.51 -22.34
N ILE A 77 18.77 4.31 -22.33
CA ILE A 77 17.46 3.95 -21.74
C ILE A 77 17.61 3.62 -20.24
N GLU A 78 18.64 4.17 -19.58
CA GLU A 78 18.88 3.96 -18.15
C GLU A 78 18.05 4.93 -17.31
N GLN A 79 17.46 4.39 -16.24
CA GLN A 79 16.62 5.13 -15.30
C GLN A 79 17.27 5.12 -13.92
N THR A 80 17.45 6.31 -13.37
CA THR A 80 17.99 6.49 -12.02
C THR A 80 16.86 6.95 -11.09
N TRP A 81 16.63 6.18 -10.02
CA TRP A 81 15.74 6.57 -8.94
C TRP A 81 16.22 7.84 -8.23
N GLY A 82 15.31 8.71 -7.84
CA GLY A 82 15.68 9.91 -7.08
C GLY A 82 14.61 11.00 -7.06
N ASN A 83 13.47 10.79 -7.72
CA ASN A 83 12.30 11.64 -7.47
C ASN A 83 11.83 11.30 -6.06
N HIS A 84 11.73 12.30 -5.19
CA HIS A 84 11.20 12.07 -3.85
C HIS A 84 10.44 13.28 -3.32
N THR A 85 9.45 13.00 -2.47
CA THR A 85 8.73 13.99 -1.67
C THR A 85 8.70 13.48 -0.24
N ILE A 86 9.12 14.31 0.71
CA ILE A 86 9.20 13.93 2.13
C ILE A 86 8.38 14.90 2.94
N ASN A 87 7.35 14.39 3.61
CA ASN A 87 6.56 15.13 4.58
C ASN A 87 6.61 14.40 5.92
N LYS A 88 7.65 14.70 6.71
CA LYS A 88 7.86 14.07 8.03
C LYS A 88 6.73 14.36 9.01
N THR A 89 6.14 15.55 8.95
CA THR A 89 5.06 15.99 9.84
C THR A 89 3.84 15.09 9.70
N ASN A 90 3.46 14.77 8.47
CA ASN A 90 2.31 13.91 8.20
C ASN A 90 2.70 12.43 8.06
N GLY A 91 4.00 12.11 8.09
CA GLY A 91 4.47 10.73 7.94
C GLY A 91 4.30 10.20 6.52
N PHE A 92 4.56 11.02 5.50
CA PHE A 92 4.47 10.64 4.11
C PHE A 92 5.83 10.71 3.41
N LEU A 93 6.09 9.73 2.55
CA LEU A 93 7.23 9.67 1.66
C LEU A 93 6.73 9.19 0.30
N SER A 94 7.12 9.86 -0.77
CA SER A 94 7.04 9.31 -2.13
C SER A 94 8.44 9.20 -2.66
N ILE A 95 8.76 8.10 -3.34
CA ILE A 95 9.98 7.92 -4.13
C ILE A 95 9.62 7.47 -5.53
N GLY A 96 10.52 7.67 -6.49
CA GLY A 96 10.29 7.23 -7.85
C GLY A 96 11.47 7.39 -8.79
N LYS A 97 11.28 6.89 -9.99
CA LYS A 97 12.18 7.07 -11.14
C LYS A 97 11.39 7.58 -12.34
N PRO A 98 11.99 8.43 -13.18
CA PRO A 98 11.37 8.87 -14.42
C PRO A 98 11.22 7.69 -15.39
N GLY A 99 10.20 7.76 -16.23
CA GLY A 99 10.01 6.85 -17.37
C GLY A 99 9.83 7.61 -18.68
N MET A 100 9.88 6.91 -19.80
CA MET A 100 9.61 7.49 -21.12
C MET A 100 8.14 7.91 -21.23
N MET A 101 7.87 9.03 -21.90
CA MET A 101 6.50 9.47 -22.22
C MET A 101 5.56 9.57 -20.99
N GLY A 102 6.09 9.98 -19.84
CA GLY A 102 5.29 10.12 -18.61
C GLY A 102 4.98 8.81 -17.88
N SER A 103 5.64 7.70 -18.22
CA SER A 103 5.53 6.41 -17.52
C SER A 103 6.38 6.33 -16.25
N ASP A 104 6.24 7.30 -15.35
CA ASP A 104 6.98 7.29 -14.08
C ASP A 104 6.64 6.07 -13.22
N TYR A 105 7.63 5.57 -12.48
CA TYR A 105 7.37 4.60 -11.42
C TYR A 105 7.43 5.32 -10.10
N LYS A 106 6.36 5.18 -9.31
CA LYS A 106 6.21 5.84 -8.02
C LYS A 106 5.89 4.81 -6.95
N VAL A 107 6.53 4.96 -5.80
CA VAL A 107 6.19 4.23 -4.57
C VAL A 107 5.92 5.25 -3.47
N GLU A 108 4.72 5.17 -2.89
CA GLU A 108 4.27 6.00 -1.78
C GLU A 108 4.31 5.20 -0.49
N PHE A 109 4.61 5.91 0.61
CA PHE A 109 4.59 5.41 1.97
C PHE A 109 3.82 6.39 2.84
N ALA A 110 2.91 5.91 3.66
CA ALA A 110 2.19 6.71 4.64
C ALA A 110 2.16 5.99 5.99
N VAL A 111 2.21 6.76 7.08
CA VAL A 111 2.25 6.20 8.44
C VAL A 111 0.96 6.48 9.21
N TRP A 112 0.33 5.42 9.72
CA TRP A 112 -0.74 5.49 10.72
C TRP A 112 -0.17 5.12 12.08
N ARG A 113 -0.22 6.05 13.02
CA ARG A 113 0.30 5.84 14.39
C ARG A 113 -0.76 5.20 15.27
N LYS A 114 -0.34 4.18 16.02
CA LYS A 114 -1.16 3.49 17.01
C LYS A 114 -0.65 3.78 18.43
N PRO A 115 -1.52 3.63 19.46
CA PRO A 115 -1.07 3.65 20.84
C PRO A 115 0.04 2.61 21.12
N GLY A 116 0.91 2.91 22.09
CA GLY A 116 1.94 1.96 22.54
C GLY A 116 3.13 1.82 21.59
N ASN A 117 3.61 2.93 21.00
CA ASN A 117 4.78 3.01 20.11
C ASN A 117 4.70 2.04 18.91
N SER A 118 3.49 1.86 18.37
CA SER A 118 3.23 1.05 17.19
C SER A 118 2.94 1.97 16.00
N SER A 119 3.51 1.65 14.84
CA SER A 119 3.27 2.39 13.60
C SER A 119 2.93 1.43 12.48
N ILE A 120 1.87 1.70 11.74
CA ILE A 120 1.56 1.01 10.50
C ILE A 120 2.09 1.84 9.35
N VAL A 121 2.87 1.24 8.48
CA VAL A 121 3.32 1.82 7.22
C VAL A 121 2.53 1.17 6.10
N GLY A 122 1.71 1.96 5.42
CA GLY A 122 1.09 1.58 4.15
C GLY A 122 2.02 1.93 3.01
N ILE A 123 2.07 1.06 2.00
CA ILE A 123 2.95 1.18 0.85
C ILE A 123 2.14 0.95 -0.41
N ASN A 124 2.30 1.81 -1.39
CA ASN A 124 1.61 1.73 -2.67
C ASN A 124 2.62 1.95 -3.80
N SER A 125 2.81 0.95 -4.65
CA SER A 125 3.61 1.12 -5.87
C SER A 125 2.71 1.19 -7.10
N THR A 126 2.98 2.15 -7.97
CA THR A 126 2.23 2.40 -9.21
C THR A 126 3.20 2.63 -10.37
N TYR A 127 2.98 1.94 -11.48
CA TYR A 127 3.70 2.14 -12.74
C TYR A 127 2.86 2.96 -13.72
N GLY A 128 3.41 4.06 -14.24
CA GLY A 128 2.64 5.11 -14.92
C GLY A 128 1.80 4.67 -16.12
N PHE A 129 2.27 3.69 -16.90
CA PHE A 129 1.51 3.17 -18.06
C PHE A 129 0.53 2.04 -17.70
N GLN A 130 0.79 1.34 -16.60
CA GLN A 130 -0.01 0.21 -16.11
C GLN A 130 -0.35 0.47 -14.64
N ARG A 131 -1.07 1.57 -14.37
CA ARG A 131 -1.38 2.02 -13.01
C ARG A 131 -2.34 1.04 -12.32
N ASN A 132 -1.81 -0.10 -11.90
CA ASN A 132 -2.46 -0.99 -10.96
C ASN A 132 -1.75 -0.82 -9.63
N SER A 133 -2.49 -0.33 -8.63
CA SER A 133 -1.92 -0.11 -7.31
C SER A 133 -1.63 -1.43 -6.60
N LEU A 134 -0.37 -1.64 -6.23
CA LEU A 134 0.02 -2.70 -5.31
C LEU A 134 0.09 -2.12 -3.89
N LEU A 135 -0.96 -2.36 -3.11
CA LEU A 135 -1.06 -1.94 -1.72
C LEU A 135 -0.58 -3.03 -0.75
N SER A 136 0.21 -2.64 0.23
CA SER A 136 0.63 -3.48 1.35
C SER A 136 0.72 -2.66 2.64
N PHE A 137 0.58 -3.32 3.79
CA PHE A 137 0.65 -2.67 5.10
C PHE A 137 1.45 -3.49 6.10
N TYR A 138 2.37 -2.80 6.78
CA TYR A 138 3.29 -3.40 7.72
C TYR A 138 3.21 -2.69 9.07
N GLU A 139 3.11 -3.43 10.17
CA GLU A 139 3.13 -2.88 11.52
C GLU A 139 4.53 -3.03 12.11
N PHE A 140 5.13 -1.91 12.50
CA PHE A 140 6.33 -1.86 13.32
C PHE A 140 5.95 -1.73 14.79
N LYS A 141 6.31 -2.72 15.59
CA LYS A 141 6.01 -2.75 17.03
C LYS A 141 7.09 -3.53 17.77
N PHE A 142 7.56 -2.99 18.89
CA PHE A 142 8.63 -3.59 19.70
C PHE A 142 9.90 -3.94 18.90
N ASN A 143 10.25 -3.12 17.91
CA ASN A 143 11.36 -3.33 16.98
C ASN A 143 11.22 -4.55 16.07
N GLU A 144 10.00 -5.03 15.87
CA GLU A 144 9.68 -6.11 14.95
C GLU A 144 8.67 -5.62 13.90
N TRP A 145 8.77 -6.17 12.70
CA TRP A 145 7.82 -5.94 11.63
C TRP A 145 6.90 -7.13 11.44
N SER A 146 5.64 -6.86 11.13
CA SER A 146 4.68 -7.88 10.70
C SER A 146 3.82 -7.39 9.53
N ASP A 147 3.48 -8.29 8.61
CA ASP A 147 2.50 -8.01 7.56
C ASP A 147 1.08 -8.05 8.15
N VAL A 148 0.42 -6.90 8.08
CA VAL A 148 -0.95 -6.70 8.59
C VAL A 148 -1.94 -6.41 7.47
N THR A 149 -1.53 -6.49 6.20
CA THR A 149 -2.32 -6.15 5.01
C THR A 149 -3.72 -6.74 5.06
N ASN A 150 -3.83 -8.07 5.18
CA ASN A 150 -5.11 -8.78 5.19
C ASN A 150 -5.90 -8.62 6.51
N GLN A 151 -5.31 -8.01 7.53
CA GLN A 151 -5.95 -7.80 8.84
C GLN A 151 -6.67 -6.45 8.90
N ILE A 152 -6.11 -5.45 8.22
CA ILE A 152 -6.55 -4.05 8.31
C ILE A 152 -7.14 -3.52 7.01
N PHE A 153 -6.80 -4.11 5.85
CA PHE A 153 -7.28 -3.66 4.54
C PHE A 153 -8.24 -4.70 3.95
N PRO A 154 -9.48 -4.33 3.59
CA PRO A 154 -10.50 -5.30 3.14
C PRO A 154 -10.29 -5.78 1.70
N GLY A 155 -9.24 -5.32 1.01
CA GLY A 155 -9.00 -5.61 -0.40
C GLY A 155 -9.90 -4.78 -1.33
N LEU A 156 -9.60 -4.87 -2.62
CA LEU A 156 -10.22 -4.06 -3.65
C LEU A 156 -10.30 -4.85 -4.95
N GLN A 157 -11.47 -4.87 -5.58
CA GLN A 157 -11.70 -5.44 -6.89
C GLN A 157 -12.14 -4.34 -7.86
N GLN A 158 -11.65 -4.45 -9.10
CA GLN A 158 -11.94 -3.49 -10.17
C GLN A 158 -13.45 -3.33 -10.45
N SER A 159 -14.23 -4.41 -10.32
CA SER A 159 -15.68 -4.40 -10.51
C SER A 159 -16.44 -3.58 -9.46
N GLU A 160 -15.82 -3.21 -8.34
CA GLU A 160 -16.46 -2.40 -7.30
C GLU A 160 -16.57 -0.92 -7.68
N PHE A 161 -15.82 -0.48 -8.68
CA PHE A 161 -15.76 0.92 -9.12
C PHE A 161 -16.89 1.31 -10.06
N TYR A 162 -17.72 0.37 -10.51
CA TYR A 162 -18.77 0.69 -11.47
C TYR A 162 -20.01 -0.18 -11.33
N LYS A 163 -21.14 0.37 -11.75
CA LYS A 163 -22.39 -0.38 -11.95
C LYS A 163 -22.77 -0.31 -13.42
N LEU A 164 -22.62 -1.44 -14.11
CA LEU A 164 -22.82 -1.53 -15.56
C LEU A 164 -24.27 -1.26 -15.96
N ASN A 165 -24.44 -0.37 -16.94
CA ASN A 165 -25.69 -0.22 -17.68
C ASN A 165 -25.64 -1.12 -18.94
N ARG A 166 -26.11 -2.36 -18.83
CA ARG A 166 -25.93 -3.37 -19.89
C ARG A 166 -26.75 -3.11 -21.16
N SER A 167 -27.83 -2.32 -21.11
CA SER A 167 -28.73 -2.12 -22.25
C SER A 167 -28.13 -1.31 -23.40
N GLY A 168 -26.95 -0.71 -23.22
CA GLY A 168 -26.25 0.08 -24.24
C GLY A 168 -24.81 -0.34 -24.54
N LEU A 169 -24.34 -1.47 -23.99
CA LEU A 169 -22.94 -1.90 -24.15
C LEU A 169 -22.79 -2.96 -25.23
N GLU A 170 -21.89 -2.69 -26.17
CA GLU A 170 -21.46 -3.67 -27.17
C GLU A 170 -20.66 -4.81 -26.53
N GLN A 171 -20.64 -5.99 -27.19
CA GLN A 171 -19.91 -7.15 -26.67
C GLN A 171 -18.40 -6.90 -26.53
N GLU A 172 -17.83 -6.08 -27.42
CA GLU A 172 -16.43 -5.69 -27.35
C GLU A 172 -16.14 -4.87 -26.09
N SER A 173 -16.99 -3.87 -25.79
CA SER A 173 -16.88 -3.07 -24.56
C SER A 173 -16.92 -3.95 -23.30
N ILE A 174 -17.76 -4.99 -23.27
CA ILE A 174 -17.80 -5.93 -22.14
C ILE A 174 -16.46 -6.67 -21.95
N LYS A 175 -15.74 -6.99 -23.02
CA LYS A 175 -14.41 -7.61 -22.93
C LYS A 175 -13.37 -6.59 -22.44
N LYS A 176 -13.41 -5.37 -23.01
CA LYS A 176 -12.47 -4.29 -22.69
C LYS A 176 -12.60 -3.72 -21.29
N ILE A 177 -13.80 -3.73 -20.70
CA ILE A 177 -14.02 -3.32 -19.31
C ILE A 177 -13.11 -4.11 -18.34
N LYS A 178 -12.81 -5.39 -18.61
CA LYS A 178 -11.93 -6.20 -17.73
C LYS A 178 -10.46 -5.77 -17.78
N GLU A 179 -10.08 -4.96 -18.76
CA GLU A 179 -8.73 -4.42 -18.93
C GLU A 179 -8.57 -3.04 -18.27
N ILE A 180 -9.67 -2.44 -17.77
CA ILE A 180 -9.60 -1.15 -17.06
C ILE A 180 -8.81 -1.33 -15.77
N LEU A 181 -7.89 -0.40 -15.52
CA LEU A 181 -7.05 -0.39 -14.34
C LEU A 181 -7.64 0.51 -13.26
N TYR A 182 -7.09 0.40 -12.06
CA TYR A 182 -7.36 1.35 -11.00
C TYR A 182 -6.07 1.67 -10.26
N TYR A 183 -5.96 2.90 -9.80
CA TYR A 183 -4.89 3.32 -8.92
C TYR A 183 -5.48 3.80 -7.61
N CYS A 184 -4.66 3.71 -6.58
CA CYS A 184 -4.87 4.26 -5.27
C CYS A 184 -3.78 5.29 -5.00
N GLU A 185 -4.06 6.21 -4.08
CA GLU A 185 -3.12 7.19 -3.56
C GLU A 185 -3.12 7.11 -2.05
N LEU A 186 -1.92 7.05 -1.47
CA LEU A 186 -1.76 7.17 -0.02
C LEU A 186 -1.83 8.64 0.39
N PRO A 187 -2.47 8.97 1.53
CA PRO A 187 -2.64 10.36 1.91
C PRO A 187 -1.33 10.99 2.35
N GLU A 188 -0.89 12.05 1.68
CA GLU A 188 0.13 12.95 2.24
C GLU A 188 -0.43 13.71 3.47
N LYS A 189 -1.74 13.95 3.51
CA LYS A 189 -2.44 14.59 4.63
C LYS A 189 -3.74 13.87 4.93
N GLY A 190 -4.02 13.69 6.22
CA GLY A 190 -5.19 12.91 6.67
C GLY A 190 -4.89 11.42 6.69
N PHE A 191 -5.94 10.60 6.71
CA PHE A 191 -5.82 9.16 6.92
C PHE A 191 -6.62 8.31 5.93
N THR A 192 -7.18 8.94 4.89
CA THR A 192 -8.02 8.28 3.89
C THR A 192 -7.20 7.92 2.68
N ILE A 193 -7.25 6.66 2.25
CA ILE A 193 -6.70 6.22 0.97
C ILE A 193 -7.81 6.40 -0.07
N THR A 194 -7.49 6.98 -1.21
CA THR A 194 -8.44 7.18 -2.31
C THR A 194 -8.02 6.37 -3.52
N CYS A 195 -8.97 5.70 -4.15
CA CYS A 195 -8.74 4.95 -5.37
C CYS A 195 -9.76 5.37 -6.44
N ALA A 196 -9.31 5.36 -7.69
CA ALA A 196 -10.12 5.69 -8.86
C ALA A 196 -9.76 4.77 -10.04
N LEU A 197 -10.70 4.59 -10.96
CA LEU A 197 -10.41 3.94 -12.24
C LEU A 197 -9.48 4.81 -13.08
N TYR A 198 -8.67 4.15 -13.91
CA TYR A 198 -7.74 4.78 -14.82
C TYR A 198 -7.50 3.89 -16.04
N GLY A 199 -7.08 4.51 -17.14
CA GLY A 199 -6.59 3.83 -18.34
C GLY A 199 -7.43 4.10 -19.57
N ASP A 200 -6.96 3.57 -20.69
CA ASP A 200 -7.45 3.88 -22.04
C ASP A 200 -8.78 3.21 -22.39
N TYR A 201 -9.41 2.50 -21.45
CA TYR A 201 -10.65 1.74 -21.69
C TYR A 201 -11.85 2.23 -20.87
N LEU A 202 -11.74 3.41 -20.24
CA LEU A 202 -12.82 3.96 -19.42
C LEU A 202 -14.05 4.30 -20.25
N GLU A 203 -13.87 4.71 -21.51
CA GLU A 203 -14.95 5.00 -22.45
C GLU A 203 -15.83 3.78 -22.74
N HIS A 204 -15.31 2.56 -22.60
CA HIS A 204 -16.09 1.33 -22.73
C HIS A 204 -17.11 1.14 -21.59
N LEU A 205 -17.07 1.95 -20.53
CA LEU A 205 -18.11 1.96 -19.50
C LEU A 205 -19.39 2.66 -19.97
N GLY A 206 -19.35 3.51 -21.01
CA GLY A 206 -20.50 4.25 -21.51
C GLY A 206 -21.26 4.98 -20.40
N ASP A 207 -22.60 4.88 -20.40
CA ASP A 207 -23.48 5.49 -19.38
C ASP A 207 -23.50 4.74 -18.03
N SER A 208 -22.51 3.87 -17.76
CA SER A 208 -22.43 3.15 -16.48
C SER A 208 -22.12 4.13 -15.34
N GLN A 209 -22.60 3.81 -14.14
CA GLN A 209 -22.25 4.61 -12.97
C GLN A 209 -20.82 4.28 -12.55
N ILE A 210 -19.98 5.29 -12.37
CA ILE A 210 -18.60 5.17 -11.90
C ILE A 210 -18.50 5.70 -10.48
N TYR A 211 -17.67 5.06 -9.66
CA TYR A 211 -17.44 5.37 -8.27
C TYR A 211 -15.94 5.56 -8.04
N ASN A 212 -15.59 6.55 -7.23
CA ASN A 212 -14.32 6.55 -6.52
C ASN A 212 -14.51 5.76 -5.22
N ILE A 213 -13.46 5.06 -4.79
CA ILE A 213 -13.51 4.26 -3.58
C ILE A 213 -12.53 4.87 -2.59
N SER A 214 -13.04 5.27 -1.43
CA SER A 214 -12.23 5.75 -0.31
C SER A 214 -12.14 4.68 0.77
N PHE A 215 -11.02 4.64 1.47
CA PHE A 215 -10.79 3.79 2.63
C PHE A 215 -10.45 4.67 3.81
N ASP A 216 -11.42 4.84 4.71
CA ASP A 216 -11.27 5.68 5.89
C ASP A 216 -10.66 4.86 7.04
N TRP A 217 -9.64 5.41 7.70
CA TRP A 217 -9.02 4.76 8.87
C TRP A 217 -9.89 4.91 10.11
N LYS A 218 -10.42 3.80 10.64
CA LYS A 218 -11.24 3.77 11.85
C LYS A 218 -10.99 2.48 12.63
N ASN A 219 -10.94 2.59 13.97
CA ASN A 219 -10.76 1.43 14.86
C ASN A 219 -9.58 0.53 14.44
N GLU A 220 -8.47 1.17 14.05
CA GLU A 220 -7.24 0.51 13.58
C GLU A 220 -7.37 -0.33 12.30
N LYS A 221 -8.39 -0.07 11.48
CA LYS A 221 -8.63 -0.73 10.19
C LYS A 221 -9.15 0.25 9.15
N PHE A 222 -9.11 -0.16 7.89
CA PHE A 222 -9.67 0.58 6.78
C PHE A 222 -11.12 0.16 6.52
N GLU A 223 -12.03 1.12 6.59
CA GLU A 223 -13.43 0.95 6.19
C GLU A 223 -13.63 1.51 4.78
N LYS A 224 -14.17 0.66 3.89
CA LYS A 224 -14.46 1.02 2.50
C LYS A 224 -15.71 1.90 2.43
N ARG A 225 -15.62 3.00 1.66
CA ARG A 225 -16.71 3.93 1.37
C ARG A 225 -16.75 4.22 -0.13
N LEU A 226 -17.90 3.97 -0.74
CA LEU A 226 -18.15 4.31 -2.14
C LEU A 226 -18.56 5.79 -2.24
N GLN A 227 -17.97 6.50 -3.20
CA GLN A 227 -18.35 7.87 -3.54
C GLN A 227 -18.66 7.92 -5.03
N LYS A 228 -19.90 8.26 -5.38
CA LYS A 228 -20.29 8.38 -6.78
C LYS A 228 -19.42 9.46 -7.44
N ASN A 229 -18.77 9.11 -8.54
CA ASN A 229 -18.00 10.08 -9.31
C ASN A 229 -19.00 10.94 -10.09
N SER A 230 -18.94 12.26 -9.90
CA SER A 230 -19.81 13.24 -10.56
C SER A 230 -19.19 13.87 -11.80
N ASP A 231 -17.91 13.60 -12.05
CA ASP A 231 -17.07 14.39 -12.94
C ASP A 231 -16.70 13.66 -14.25
N LEU A 232 -17.40 12.55 -14.54
CA LEU A 232 -17.33 11.77 -15.78
C LEU A 232 -18.72 11.64 -16.41
#